data_AF-A0A371GGJ0-F1
#
_entry.id   AF-A0A371GGJ0-F1
#
_cell.length_a   1.000
_cell.length_b   1.000
_cell.length_c   1.000
_cell.angle_alpha   90.00
_cell.angle_beta   90.00
_cell.angle_gamma   90.00
#
_symmetry.space_group_name_H-M   'P 1'
#
loop_
_entity.id
_entity.type
_entity.pdbx_description
1 polymer ?
#
loop_
_entity_poly.entity_id
_entity_poly.type
_entity_poly.pdbx_seq_one_letter_code
_entity_poly.pdbx_strand_id
1 'polypeptide(L)'
;MNGKSSFNISGSIPQSIWILDFGTTDHMTPFSSYFTSYLKVSKKQLIIVANGDHVPIAGSGNVQLHSSLSLHNELTMRRKIEVAKEQGGLYYLQHTKIGNNINKEELPSSQ
;
A
#
# COMPACT_ATOMS: atom_id res chain seq x y z
N MET A 1 24.91 -19.16 -8.21
CA MET A 1 25.48 -18.29 -7.15
C MET A 1 24.29 -17.76 -6.39
N ASN A 2 23.94 -18.41 -5.27
CA ASN A 2 22.58 -18.36 -4.70
C ASN A 2 22.62 -17.59 -3.38
N GLY A 3 22.85 -16.28 -3.45
CA GLY A 3 22.79 -15.40 -2.29
C GLY A 3 21.35 -15.01 -2.01
N LYS A 4 20.62 -15.82 -1.22
CA LYS A 4 19.34 -15.38 -0.65
C LYS A 4 19.67 -14.39 0.48
N SER A 5 19.57 -13.09 0.19
CA SER A 5 19.62 -12.03 1.19
C SER A 5 18.25 -11.93 1.85
N SER A 6 18.19 -12.12 3.17
CA SER A 6 17.00 -11.84 3.98
C SER A 6 17.30 -10.65 4.89
N PHE A 7 16.53 -9.57 4.79
CA PHE A 7 16.61 -8.45 5.70
C PHE A 7 15.80 -8.76 6.96
N ASN A 8 16.49 -8.97 8.09
CA ASN A 8 15.86 -9.03 9.40
C ASN A 8 15.74 -7.60 9.95
N ILE A 9 14.54 -7.04 9.98
CA ILE A 9 14.26 -5.80 10.70
C ILE A 9 13.71 -6.19 12.07
N SER A 10 14.55 -6.11 13.11
CA SER A 10 14.12 -6.24 14.51
C SER A 10 14.13 -4.86 15.16
N GLY A 11 12.94 -4.28 15.37
CA GLY A 11 12.76 -2.98 16.01
C GLY A 11 11.28 -2.66 16.22
N SER A 12 10.97 -1.70 17.09
CA SER A 12 9.62 -1.13 17.18
C SER A 12 9.31 -0.47 15.84
N ILE A 13 8.50 -1.14 15.01
CA ILE A 13 7.99 -0.58 13.78
C ILE A 13 6.90 0.42 14.19
N PRO A 14 7.03 1.72 13.89
CA PRO A 14 5.91 2.64 13.96
C PRO A 14 4.70 2.00 13.29
N GLN A 15 3.51 2.19 13.85
CA GLN A 15 2.24 1.60 13.38
C GLN A 15 1.83 1.98 11.93
N SER A 16 2.75 2.49 11.10
CA SER A 16 2.49 3.01 9.78
C SER A 16 3.56 2.65 8.74
N ILE A 17 4.56 1.82 9.05
CA ILE A 17 5.51 1.40 8.02
C ILE A 17 4.90 0.28 7.17
N TRP A 18 4.61 0.62 5.91
CA TRP A 18 4.24 -0.32 4.87
C TRP A 18 5.38 -0.47 3.87
N ILE A 19 5.76 -1.71 3.59
CA ILE A 19 6.73 -2.04 2.54
C ILE A 19 5.93 -2.41 1.29
N LEU A 20 6.12 -1.64 0.21
CA LEU A 20 5.56 -1.93 -1.09
C LEU A 20 6.57 -2.78 -1.88
N ASP A 21 6.20 -4.02 -2.17
CA ASP A 21 7.06 -4.96 -2.88
C ASP A 21 6.46 -5.27 -4.27
N PHE A 22 7.15 -4.80 -5.31
CA PHE A 22 6.75 -4.93 -6.71
C PHE A 22 6.98 -6.37 -7.17
N GLY A 23 5.93 -7.19 -7.05
CA GLY A 23 5.98 -8.62 -7.35
C GLY A 23 5.09 -9.46 -6.44
N THR A 24 4.64 -8.87 -5.31
CA THR A 24 3.64 -9.52 -4.47
C THR A 24 2.26 -9.42 -5.10
N THR A 25 1.49 -10.50 -5.02
CA THR A 25 0.06 -10.47 -5.42
C THR A 25 -0.80 -9.89 -4.28
N ASP A 26 -0.40 -10.15 -3.03
CA ASP A 26 -1.13 -9.76 -1.83
C ASP A 26 -0.19 -9.06 -0.84
N HIS A 27 -0.67 -7.98 -0.22
CA HIS A 27 0.02 -7.28 0.85
C HIS A 27 -0.63 -7.66 2.18
N MET A 28 0.18 -7.88 3.23
CA MET A 28 -0.30 -8.39 4.52
C MET A 28 0.06 -7.46 5.67
N THR A 29 -0.78 -7.46 6.71
CA THR A 29 -0.50 -6.81 8.01
C THR A 29 -1.03 -7.70 9.15
N PRO A 30 -0.33 -7.78 10.30
CA PRO A 30 -0.86 -8.45 11.48
C PRO A 30 -1.93 -7.63 12.21
N PHE A 31 -2.12 -6.35 11.85
CA PHE A 31 -3.02 -5.43 12.55
C PHE A 31 -4.33 -5.24 11.79
N SER A 32 -5.41 -5.84 12.29
CA SER A 32 -6.75 -5.66 11.70
C SER A 32 -7.24 -4.20 11.74
N SER A 33 -6.69 -3.38 12.64
CA SER A 33 -7.05 -1.96 12.78
C SER A 33 -6.60 -1.07 11.61
N TYR A 34 -5.71 -1.56 10.73
CA TYR A 34 -5.29 -0.78 9.54
C TYR A 34 -6.27 -0.88 8.38
N PHE A 35 -7.22 -1.80 8.48
CA PHE A 35 -8.21 -2.01 7.45
C PHE A 35 -9.32 -0.96 7.56
N THR A 36 -9.59 -0.27 6.46
CA THR A 36 -10.77 0.60 6.32
C THR A 36 -12.02 -0.20 6.01
N SER A 37 -11.85 -1.41 5.48
CA SER A 37 -12.87 -2.45 5.40
C SER A 37 -12.25 -3.78 5.79
N TYR A 38 -12.95 -4.58 6.61
CA TYR A 38 -12.44 -5.88 7.05
C TYR A 38 -13.52 -6.94 6.92
N LEU A 39 -13.25 -7.96 6.11
CA LEU A 39 -14.07 -9.14 5.97
C LEU A 39 -13.34 -10.31 6.59
N LYS A 40 -13.91 -10.86 7.66
CA LYS A 40 -13.39 -12.08 8.28
C LYS A 40 -13.66 -13.26 7.34
N VAL A 41 -12.64 -14.06 7.06
CA VAL A 41 -12.84 -15.26 6.25
C VAL A 41 -13.50 -16.34 7.11
N SER A 42 -14.58 -16.94 6.60
CA SER A 42 -15.38 -17.94 7.32
C SER A 42 -14.80 -19.35 7.26
N LYS A 43 -13.89 -19.62 6.31
CA LYS A 43 -13.17 -20.88 6.13
C LYS A 43 -11.67 -20.65 6.28
N LYS A 44 -10.89 -21.70 6.57
CA LYS A 44 -9.42 -21.64 6.51
C LYS A 44 -8.99 -21.38 5.07
N GLN A 45 -8.81 -20.11 4.73
CA GLN A 45 -8.16 -19.70 3.51
C GLN A 45 -6.65 -19.57 3.77
N LEU A 46 -5.86 -20.18 2.90
CA LEU A 46 -4.41 -20.17 2.95
C LEU A 46 -3.89 -19.29 1.82
N ILE A 47 -2.79 -18.60 2.08
CA ILE A 47 -2.00 -17.87 1.08
C ILE A 47 -0.59 -18.45 1.05
N ILE A 48 0.10 -18.27 -0.08
CA ILE A 48 1.51 -18.64 -0.22
C ILE A 48 2.35 -17.42 0.12
N VAL A 49 3.20 -17.52 1.14
CA VAL A 49 4.11 -16.42 1.51
C VAL A 49 5.45 -16.56 0.79
N ALA A 50 6.32 -15.55 0.89
CA ALA A 50 7.54 -15.46 0.08
C ALA A 50 8.53 -16.64 0.23
N ASN A 51 8.46 -17.39 1.34
CA ASN A 51 9.27 -18.59 1.55
C ASN A 51 8.68 -19.87 0.91
N GLY A 52 7.49 -19.79 0.32
CA GLY A 52 6.76 -20.91 -0.28
C GLY A 52 5.77 -21.61 0.66
N ASP A 53 5.70 -21.21 1.94
CA ASP A 53 4.81 -21.82 2.92
C ASP A 53 3.36 -21.36 2.74
N HIS A 54 2.43 -22.22 3.18
CA HIS A 54 1.01 -21.93 3.24
C HIS A 54 0.62 -21.42 4.63
N VAL A 55 0.14 -20.19 4.72
CA VAL A 55 -0.23 -19.54 5.98
C VAL A 55 -1.72 -19.18 5.97
N PRO A 56 -2.48 -19.46 7.04
CA PRO A 56 -3.88 -19.06 7.12
C PRO A 56 -4.03 -17.55 7.32
N ILE A 57 -5.06 -16.98 6.69
CA ILE A 57 -5.46 -15.58 6.92
C ILE A 57 -6.71 -15.49 7.79
N ALA A 58 -6.78 -14.43 8.61
CA ALA A 58 -7.95 -14.15 9.44
C ALA A 58 -9.05 -13.38 8.69
N GLY A 59 -8.66 -12.61 7.68
CA GLY A 59 -9.54 -11.69 6.96
C GLY A 59 -8.80 -10.99 5.83
N SER A 60 -9.56 -10.25 5.04
CA SER A 60 -9.08 -9.43 3.93
C SER A 60 -9.90 -8.14 3.82
N GLY A 61 -9.33 -7.10 3.24
CA GLY A 61 -10.06 -5.88 2.94
C GLY A 61 -9.16 -4.74 2.54
N ASN A 62 -9.71 -3.52 2.52
CA ASN A 62 -9.02 -2.35 2.01
C ASN A 62 -8.17 -1.71 3.10
N VAL A 63 -7.05 -1.09 2.70
CA VAL A 63 -6.15 -0.34 3.59
C VAL A 63 -5.89 1.02 2.97
N GLN A 64 -6.00 2.08 3.76
CA GLN A 64 -5.56 3.42 3.35
C GLN A 64 -4.19 3.71 3.95
N LEU A 65 -3.17 3.77 3.11
CA LEU A 65 -1.79 4.05 3.53
C LEU A 65 -1.56 5.55 3.70
N HIS A 66 -2.22 6.35 2.86
CA HIS A 66 -2.15 7.81 2.84
C HIS A 66 -3.46 8.37 2.28
N SER A 67 -3.72 9.67 2.46
CA SER A 67 -4.94 10.32 1.95
C SER A 67 -5.16 10.11 0.44
N SER A 68 -4.08 9.97 -0.33
CA SER A 68 -4.07 9.72 -1.77
C SER A 68 -3.80 8.26 -2.17
N LEU A 69 -3.44 7.38 -1.23
CA LEU A 69 -2.98 6.02 -1.52
C LEU A 69 -3.78 4.99 -0.72
N SER A 70 -4.54 4.16 -1.45
CA SER A 70 -5.33 3.07 -0.90
C SER A 70 -5.06 1.77 -1.64
N LEU A 71 -4.84 0.70 -0.87
CA LEU A 71 -4.80 -0.67 -1.36
C LEU A 71 -6.21 -1.25 -1.28
N HIS A 72 -6.74 -1.68 -2.42
CA HIS A 72 -8.07 -2.26 -2.50
C HIS A 72 -7.99 -3.77 -2.58
N ASN A 73 -8.89 -4.46 -1.88
CA ASN A 73 -9.09 -5.90 -1.94
C ASN A 73 -9.86 -6.28 -3.23
N GLU A 74 -9.34 -5.88 -4.39
CA GLU A 74 -9.93 -6.17 -5.69
C GLU A 74 -8.82 -6.51 -6.70
N LEU A 75 -8.79 -7.77 -7.14
CA LEU A 75 -7.85 -8.29 -8.14
C LEU A 75 -8.30 -8.02 -9.59
N THR A 76 -9.53 -7.53 -9.78
CA THR A 76 -10.19 -7.47 -11.09
C THR A 76 -9.60 -6.42 -12.02
N MET A 77 -9.07 -5.33 -11.47
CA MET A 77 -8.40 -4.31 -12.25
C MET A 77 -6.93 -4.27 -11.81
N ARG A 78 -6.01 -4.63 -12.72
CA ARG A 78 -4.60 -4.27 -12.64
C ARG A 78 -4.46 -2.75 -12.80
N ARG A 79 -5.07 -2.00 -11.90
CA ARG A 79 -5.06 -0.55 -11.86
C ARG A 79 -3.70 -0.14 -11.29
N LYS A 80 -2.97 0.67 -12.04
CA LYS A 80 -1.77 1.34 -11.51
C LYS A 80 -2.20 2.18 -10.31
N ILE A 81 -1.76 1.79 -9.12
CA ILE A 81 -2.15 2.45 -7.86
C ILE A 81 -1.45 3.80 -7.75
N GLU A 82 -0.15 3.87 -8.09
CA GLU A 82 0.61 5.12 -8.06
C GLU A 82 1.83 5.09 -9.01
N VAL A 83 2.43 6.26 -9.24
CA VAL A 83 3.71 6.40 -9.94
C VAL A 83 4.81 6.53 -8.88
N ALA A 84 5.80 5.64 -8.93
CA ALA A 84 7.00 5.75 -8.11
C ALA A 84 8.23 6.01 -9.00
N LYS A 85 9.20 6.72 -8.45
CA LYS A 85 10.52 6.92 -9.04
C LYS A 85 11.50 5.91 -8.45
N GLU A 86 12.19 5.17 -9.30
CA GLU A 86 13.27 4.29 -8.88
C GLU A 86 14.54 5.10 -8.58
N GLN A 87 15.17 4.82 -7.43
CA GLN A 87 16.45 5.39 -7.04
C GLN A 87 17.24 4.36 -6.22
N GLY A 88 18.33 3.85 -6.79
CA GLY A 88 19.21 2.90 -6.10
C GLY A 88 18.54 1.55 -5.83
N GLY A 89 17.64 1.09 -6.72
CA GLY A 89 16.88 -0.16 -6.54
C GLY A 89 15.69 -0.05 -5.57
N LEU A 90 15.41 1.13 -5.03
CA LEU A 90 14.24 1.41 -4.19
C LEU A 90 13.25 2.28 -4.96
N TYR A 91 11.96 1.98 -4.84
CA TYR A 91 10.89 2.79 -5.44
C TYR A 91 10.36 3.80 -4.43
N TYR A 92 10.56 5.08 -4.73
CA TYR A 92 10.04 6.19 -3.93
C TYR A 92 8.77 6.71 -4.58
N LEU A 93 7.69 6.70 -3.81
CA LEU A 93 6.41 7.23 -4.24
C LEU A 93 6.57 8.71 -4.66
N GLN A 94 6.27 9.04 -5.92
CA GLN A 94 6.39 10.42 -6.36
C GLN A 94 5.12 11.15 -5.95
N HIS A 95 5.24 12.01 -4.93
CA HIS A 95 4.17 12.91 -4.54
C HIS A 95 3.85 13.86 -5.71
N THR A 96 2.89 13.52 -6.56
CA THR A 96 2.28 14.50 -7.45
C THR A 96 1.41 15.41 -6.60
N LYS A 97 1.95 16.58 -6.24
CA LYS A 97 1.15 17.68 -5.72
C LYS A 97 0.15 18.03 -6.82
N ILE A 98 -1.07 17.49 -6.75
CA ILE A 98 -2.20 18.02 -7.51
C ILE A 98 -2.35 19.44 -6.97
N GLY A 99 -1.83 20.42 -7.71
CA GLY A 99 -2.03 21.82 -7.40
C GLY A 99 -3.52 22.09 -7.50
N ASN A 100 -4.15 22.45 -6.39
CA ASN A 100 -5.45 23.08 -6.43
C ASN A 100 -5.29 24.36 -7.27
N ASN A 101 -5.75 24.35 -8.51
CA ASN A 101 -5.93 25.57 -9.28
C ASN A 101 -7.16 26.27 -8.68
N ILE A 102 -6.92 27.06 -7.64
CA ILE A 102 -7.89 28.06 -7.19
C ILE A 102 -7.68 29.22 -8.16
N ASN A 103 -8.55 29.30 -9.16
CA ASN A 103 -8.69 30.50 -9.98
C ASN A 103 -8.83 31.68 -9.00
N LYS A 104 -7.84 32.58 -8.99
CA LYS A 104 -8.01 33.89 -8.36
C LYS A 104 -8.98 34.65 -9.26
N GLU A 105 -10.26 34.64 -8.92
CA GLU A 105 -11.18 35.67 -9.42
C GLU A 105 -10.69 37.00 -8.86
N GLU A 106 -10.09 37.80 -9.73
CA GLU A 106 -9.80 39.20 -9.49
C GLU A 106 -11.13 39.95 -9.49
N LEU A 107 -11.57 40.41 -8.31
CA LEU A 107 -12.73 41.28 -8.18
C LEU A 107 -12.43 42.62 -8.87
N PRO A 108 -13.28 43.13 -9.79
CA PRO A 108 -13.09 44.46 -10.32
C PRO A 108 -13.34 45.51 -9.23
N SER A 109 -12.37 46.40 -9.07
CA SER A 109 -12.47 47.64 -8.29
C SER A 109 -13.65 48.48 -8.79
N SER A 110 -14.65 48.70 -7.94
CA SER A 110 -15.67 49.71 -8.18
C SER A 110 -15.10 51.12 -7.93
N GLN A 111 -15.07 51.96 -8.96
CA GLN A 111 -15.13 53.42 -8.83
C GLN A 111 -16.56 53.89 -9.06
#